data_AF-A0A1C7IB76-F1
#
_entry.id   AF-A0A1C7IB76-F1
#
_cell.length_a   1.000
_cell.length_b   1.000
_cell.length_c   1.000
_cell.angle_alpha   90.00
_cell.angle_beta   90.00
_cell.angle_gamma   90.00
#
_symmetry.space_group_name_H-M   'P 1'
#
loop_
_entity.id
_entity.type
_entity.pdbx_description
1 polymer ?
#
loop_
_entity_poly.entity_id
_entity_poly.type
_entity_poly.pdbx_seq_one_letter_code
_entity_poly.pdbx_strand_id
1 'polypeptide(L)'
;MRSIRGKYRISYGLQYDAWELAVQLPEPEMYESEEESRRKSEEQTVSALLTADAIFLFYGKMVQKLLPEQREFYQFSFLKEKAYDRLGPPLSPEDIDKLIEKDMLEEVIFSSQYILTEDDYVEFLGDLSDAYREIGKTKKPGYCLPEKLAKREGREICGYLFGSLWYKVELVKEAGYGY
;
A
#
# COMPACT_ATOMS: atom_id res chain seq x y z
N MET A 1 17.86 -25.01 -17.46
CA MET A 1 17.18 -23.87 -18.11
C MET A 1 17.85 -22.60 -17.62
N ARG A 2 18.28 -21.69 -18.51
CA ARG A 2 18.84 -20.39 -18.10
C ARG A 2 17.66 -19.43 -17.89
N SER A 3 17.40 -19.02 -16.66
CA SER A 3 16.38 -18.02 -16.36
C SER A 3 16.73 -16.68 -17.00
N ILE A 4 15.83 -16.16 -17.82
CA ILE A 4 15.94 -14.83 -18.41
C ILE A 4 15.60 -13.84 -17.30
N ARG A 5 16.56 -13.01 -16.91
CA ARG A 5 16.29 -11.95 -15.92
C ARG A 5 15.35 -10.90 -16.53
N GLY A 6 14.26 -10.62 -15.85
CA GLY A 6 13.31 -9.57 -16.21
C GLY A 6 13.50 -8.36 -15.31
N LYS A 7 13.28 -7.16 -15.86
CA LYS A 7 13.17 -5.92 -15.10
C LYS A 7 11.69 -5.69 -14.79
N TYR A 8 11.32 -5.67 -13.51
CA TYR A 8 9.95 -5.57 -13.04
C TYR A 8 9.73 -4.28 -12.27
N ARG A 9 8.61 -3.62 -12.55
CA ARG A 9 8.11 -2.47 -11.79
C ARG A 9 7.13 -3.00 -10.77
N ILE A 10 7.32 -2.59 -9.52
CA ILE A 10 6.51 -3.04 -8.40
C ILE A 10 5.75 -1.84 -7.86
N SER A 11 4.45 -2.02 -7.67
CA SER A 11 3.58 -1.06 -7.00
C SER A 11 2.91 -1.73 -5.80
N TYR A 12 2.66 -0.96 -4.76
CA TYR A 12 1.98 -1.38 -3.54
C TYR A 12 0.80 -0.46 -3.28
N GLY A 13 -0.35 -1.05 -2.97
CA GLY A 13 -1.46 -0.34 -2.35
C GLY A 13 -1.35 -0.46 -0.85
N LEU A 14 -1.34 0.67 -0.16
CA LEU A 14 -1.26 0.75 1.28
C LEU A 14 -2.50 1.46 1.81
N GLN A 15 -3.02 1.05 2.97
CA GLN A 15 -4.25 1.60 3.52
C GLN A 15 -4.03 2.24 4.90
N TYR A 16 -4.70 3.37 5.13
CA TYR A 16 -4.92 3.99 6.43
C TYR A 16 -6.37 4.46 6.53
N ASP A 17 -7.18 3.77 7.33
CA ASP A 17 -8.60 4.09 7.49
C ASP A 17 -9.32 4.03 6.12
N ALA A 18 -10.05 5.08 5.73
CA ALA A 18 -10.66 5.19 4.40
C ALA A 18 -9.68 5.58 3.29
N TRP A 19 -8.42 5.89 3.59
CA TRP A 19 -7.43 6.33 2.62
C TRP A 19 -6.63 5.15 2.07
N GLU A 20 -6.48 5.12 0.76
CA GLU A 20 -5.52 4.29 0.05
C GLU A 20 -4.38 5.17 -0.50
N LEU A 21 -3.16 4.65 -0.39
CA LEU A 21 -1.96 5.17 -0.99
C LEU A 21 -1.41 4.09 -1.93
N ALA A 22 -1.58 4.29 -3.23
CA ALA A 22 -0.85 3.52 -4.22
C ALA A 22 0.55 4.12 -4.36
N VAL A 23 1.60 3.33 -4.19
CA VAL A 23 3.00 3.75 -4.31
C VAL A 23 3.76 2.83 -5.25
N GLN A 24 4.49 3.40 -6.20
CA GLN A 24 5.35 2.68 -7.12
C GLN A 24 6.81 2.83 -6.67
N LEU A 25 7.57 1.73 -6.66
CA LEU A 25 9.01 1.80 -6.44
C LEU A 25 9.67 2.62 -7.57
N PRO A 26 10.47 3.65 -7.25
CA PRO A 26 11.14 4.48 -8.27
C PRO A 26 12.13 3.71 -9.14
N GLU A 27 12.83 2.75 -8.54
CA GLU A 27 13.75 1.87 -9.26
C GLU A 27 13.10 0.52 -9.51
N PRO A 28 12.99 0.07 -10.78
CA PRO A 28 12.47 -1.26 -11.06
C PRO A 28 13.50 -2.32 -10.67
N GLU A 29 13.03 -3.43 -10.11
CA GLU A 29 13.86 -4.51 -9.61
C GLU A 29 14.13 -5.57 -10.68
N MET A 30 15.25 -6.31 -10.51
CA MET A 30 15.60 -7.41 -11.40
C MET A 30 15.36 -8.74 -10.70
N TYR A 31 14.55 -9.59 -11.35
CA TYR A 31 14.26 -10.94 -10.87
C TYR A 31 14.52 -11.97 -11.96
N GLU A 32 14.74 -13.22 -11.56
CA GLU A 32 14.99 -14.33 -12.47
C GLU A 32 13.71 -14.84 -13.15
N SER A 33 12.55 -14.58 -12.54
CA SER A 33 11.23 -14.85 -13.13
C SER A 33 10.15 -13.96 -12.53
N GLU A 34 8.98 -13.92 -13.18
CA GLU A 34 7.81 -13.24 -12.64
C GLU A 34 7.33 -13.91 -11.34
N GLU A 35 7.38 -15.24 -11.27
CA GLU A 35 7.04 -15.99 -10.05
C GLU A 35 7.94 -15.62 -8.87
N GLU A 36 9.24 -15.47 -9.09
CA GLU A 36 10.17 -15.02 -8.04
C GLU A 36 9.83 -13.60 -7.57
N SER A 37 9.52 -12.70 -8.52
CA SER A 37 9.17 -11.32 -8.21
C SER A 37 7.88 -11.20 -7.39
N ARG A 38 6.86 -11.99 -7.73
CA ARG A 38 5.58 -12.04 -6.99
C ARG A 38 5.81 -12.59 -5.60
N ARG A 39 6.50 -13.72 -5.47
CA ARG A 39 6.79 -14.35 -4.18
C ARG A 39 7.53 -13.40 -3.24
N LYS A 40 8.58 -12.73 -3.72
CA LYS A 40 9.32 -11.78 -2.89
C LYS A 40 8.49 -10.55 -2.52
N SER A 41 7.66 -10.06 -3.44
CA SER A 41 6.77 -8.94 -3.16
C SER A 41 5.72 -9.28 -2.10
N GLU A 42 5.23 -10.53 -2.10
CA GLU A 42 4.27 -11.06 -1.12
C GLU A 42 4.89 -11.30 0.26
N GLU A 43 6.11 -11.86 0.31
CA GLU A 43 6.83 -12.10 1.57
C GLU A 43 7.32 -10.79 2.23
N GLN A 44 7.34 -9.68 1.49
CA GLN A 44 7.87 -8.40 1.97
C GLN A 44 6.81 -7.60 2.73
N THR A 45 7.09 -7.27 3.99
CA THR A 45 6.28 -6.27 4.71
C THR A 45 6.57 -4.88 4.18
N VAL A 46 5.56 -4.25 3.59
CA VAL A 46 5.62 -2.87 3.10
C VAL A 46 4.70 -1.98 3.95
N SER A 47 5.20 -0.82 4.33
CA SER A 47 4.41 0.21 5.00
C SER A 47 4.92 1.58 4.60
N ALA A 48 4.09 2.61 4.71
CA ALA A 48 4.50 3.97 4.41
C ALA A 48 4.05 4.93 5.50
N LEU A 49 4.94 5.81 5.94
CA LEU A 49 4.60 6.90 6.84
C LEU A 49 4.37 8.17 6.03
N LEU A 50 3.12 8.62 5.96
CA LEU A 50 2.76 9.92 5.41
C LEU A 50 3.01 11.01 6.45
N THR A 51 3.84 11.98 6.08
CA THR A 51 4.20 13.14 6.90
C THR A 51 3.80 14.43 6.17
N ALA A 52 3.98 15.57 6.82
CA ALA A 52 3.57 16.85 6.23
C ALA A 52 4.36 17.22 4.97
N ASP A 53 5.58 16.71 4.81
CA ASP A 53 6.51 17.09 3.75
C ASP A 53 7.06 15.92 2.93
N ALA A 54 6.76 14.67 3.30
CA ALA A 54 7.24 13.48 2.58
C ALA A 54 6.44 12.22 2.91
N ILE A 55 6.62 11.20 2.06
CA ILE A 55 6.24 9.82 2.36
C ILE A 55 7.53 9.03 2.62
N PHE A 56 7.60 8.36 3.77
CA PHE A 56 8.67 7.41 4.08
C PHE A 56 8.18 6.00 3.83
N LEU A 57 8.58 5.41 2.71
CA LEU A 57 8.27 4.03 2.35
C LEU A 57 9.27 3.08 3.02
N PHE A 58 8.77 2.18 3.85
CA PHE A 58 9.50 1.07 4.45
C PHE A 58 9.29 -0.18 3.61
N TYR A 59 10.35 -0.61 2.94
CA TYR A 59 10.34 -1.77 2.06
C TYR A 59 11.45 -2.73 2.49
N GLY A 60 11.08 -3.79 3.20
CA GLY A 60 12.02 -4.73 3.79
C GLY A 60 12.98 -4.04 4.78
N LYS A 61 14.27 -3.98 4.45
CA LYS A 61 15.29 -3.29 5.25
C LYS A 61 15.61 -1.87 4.76
N MET A 62 14.98 -1.45 3.66
CA MET A 62 15.22 -0.17 3.03
C MET A 62 14.15 0.84 3.44
N VAL A 63 14.56 2.10 3.50
CA VAL A 63 13.66 3.24 3.70
C VAL A 63 13.89 4.22 2.58
N GLN A 64 12.82 4.53 1.85
CA GLN A 64 12.85 5.48 0.75
C GLN A 64 11.98 6.69 1.10
N LYS A 65 12.51 7.88 0.84
CA LYS A 65 11.79 9.14 1.03
C LYS A 65 11.28 9.60 -0.33
N LEU A 66 9.97 9.78 -0.46
CA LEU A 66 9.31 10.37 -1.62
C LEU A 66 8.86 11.79 -1.26
N LEU A 67 9.20 12.73 -2.13
CA LEU A 67 8.90 14.16 -1.97
C LEU A 67 7.61 14.54 -2.71
N PRO A 68 6.97 15.68 -2.37
CA PRO A 68 5.71 16.12 -2.97
C PRO A 68 5.75 16.34 -4.49
N GLU A 69 6.94 16.57 -5.04
CA GLU A 69 7.16 16.79 -6.47
C GLU A 69 7.15 15.47 -7.25
N GLN A 70 7.37 14.34 -6.58
CA GLN A 70 7.53 13.02 -7.19
C GLN A 70 6.20 12.29 -7.37
N ARG A 71 5.21 13.00 -7.93
CA ARG A 71 3.82 12.53 -8.06
C ARG A 71 3.68 11.32 -8.99
N GLU A 72 4.67 11.04 -9.83
CA GLU A 72 4.70 9.85 -10.67
C GLU A 72 4.83 8.54 -9.89
N PHE A 73 5.24 8.60 -8.61
CA PHE A 73 5.44 7.41 -7.78
C PHE A 73 4.36 7.19 -6.74
N TYR A 74 3.38 8.07 -6.60
CA TYR A 74 2.32 7.87 -5.64
C TYR A 74 0.99 8.50 -6.07
N GLN A 75 -0.10 7.87 -5.67
CA GLN A 75 -1.46 8.38 -5.86
C GLN A 75 -2.26 8.08 -4.60
N PHE A 76 -3.01 9.07 -4.12
CA PHE A 76 -3.95 8.89 -3.03
C PHE A 76 -5.36 8.65 -3.58
N SER A 77 -6.09 7.80 -2.90
CA SER A 77 -7.51 7.57 -3.13
C SER A 77 -8.22 7.46 -1.79
N PHE A 78 -9.52 7.70 -1.78
CA PHE A 78 -10.34 7.48 -0.59
C PHE A 78 -11.54 6.60 -0.93
N LEU A 79 -11.88 5.73 0.01
CA LEU A 79 -13.04 4.86 -0.07
C LEU A 79 -14.31 5.72 0.03
N LYS A 80 -15.24 5.53 -0.92
CA LYS A 80 -16.53 6.22 -0.92
C LYS A 80 -17.32 5.84 0.32
N GLU A 81 -18.07 6.80 0.89
CA GLU A 81 -18.96 6.53 2.04
C GLU A 81 -19.91 5.36 1.76
N LYS A 82 -20.47 5.27 0.55
CA LYS A 82 -21.34 4.15 0.17
C LYS A 82 -20.67 2.79 0.25
N ALA A 83 -19.39 2.71 -0.07
CA ALA A 83 -18.62 1.46 0.02
C ALA A 83 -18.30 1.15 1.48
N TYR A 84 -17.99 2.17 2.29
CA TYR A 84 -17.81 2.02 3.73
C TYR A 84 -19.09 1.53 4.43
N ASP A 85 -20.24 2.13 4.11
CA ASP A 85 -21.55 1.71 4.62
C ASP A 85 -21.91 0.28 4.20
N ARG A 86 -21.51 -0.13 3.00
CA ARG A 86 -21.70 -1.50 2.49
C ARG A 86 -20.88 -2.51 3.29
N LEU A 87 -19.62 -2.21 3.61
CA LEU A 87 -18.76 -3.10 4.40
C LEU A 87 -19.39 -3.38 5.78
N GLY A 88 -19.97 -2.36 6.40
CA GLY A 88 -20.53 -2.49 7.74
C GLY A 88 -19.45 -2.77 8.80
N PRO A 89 -19.84 -3.23 10.01
CA PRO A 89 -18.86 -3.58 11.04
C PRO A 89 -18.04 -4.81 10.62
N PRO A 90 -16.75 -4.88 11.00
CA PRO A 90 -15.94 -6.05 10.73
C PRO A 90 -16.52 -7.28 11.42
N LEU A 91 -16.40 -8.44 10.78
CA LEU A 91 -16.80 -9.71 11.38
C LEU A 91 -16.05 -9.92 12.69
N SER A 92 -16.78 -10.12 13.78
CA SER A 92 -16.15 -10.46 15.05
C SER A 92 -15.61 -11.89 15.02
N PRO A 93 -14.65 -12.25 15.90
CA PRO A 93 -14.19 -13.63 16.01
C PRO A 93 -15.34 -14.63 16.19
N GLU A 94 -16.35 -14.28 17.00
CA GLU A 94 -17.55 -15.11 17.20
C GLU A 94 -18.40 -15.27 15.93
N ASP A 95 -18.46 -14.24 15.08
CA ASP A 95 -19.17 -14.32 13.81
C ASP A 95 -18.43 -15.22 12.82
N ILE A 96 -17.09 -15.11 12.79
CA ILE A 96 -16.22 -15.96 11.98
C ILE A 96 -16.39 -17.43 12.40
N ASP A 97 -16.33 -17.71 13.71
CA ASP A 97 -16.51 -19.07 14.25
C ASP A 97 -17.86 -19.66 13.83
N LYS A 98 -18.96 -18.88 13.97
CA LYS A 98 -20.30 -19.31 13.54
C LYS A 98 -20.40 -19.54 12.02
N LEU A 99 -19.70 -18.76 11.21
CA LEU A 99 -19.68 -18.91 9.76
C LEU A 99 -18.88 -20.15 9.33
N ILE A 100 -17.78 -20.45 10.03
CA ILE A 100 -16.99 -21.69 9.83
C ILE A 100 -17.83 -22.91 10.20
N GLU A 101 -18.51 -22.90 11.36
CA GLU A 101 -19.39 -24.00 11.80
C GLU A 101 -20.52 -24.29 10.80
N LYS A 102 -20.96 -23.26 10.07
CA LYS A 102 -22.02 -23.36 9.06
C LYS A 102 -21.50 -23.60 7.64
N ASP A 103 -20.20 -23.67 7.44
CA ASP A 103 -19.56 -23.77 6.11
C ASP A 103 -19.96 -22.62 5.17
N MET A 104 -20.20 -21.43 5.73
CA MET A 104 -20.67 -20.23 5.01
C MET A 104 -19.62 -19.11 4.97
N LEU A 105 -18.45 -19.30 5.60
CA LEU A 105 -17.45 -18.24 5.70
C LEU A 105 -17.02 -17.75 4.31
N GLU A 106 -16.66 -18.67 3.41
CA GLU A 106 -16.24 -18.33 2.05
C GLU A 106 -17.31 -17.55 1.29
N GLU A 107 -18.57 -18.00 1.34
CA GLU A 107 -19.69 -17.33 0.68
C GLU A 107 -19.86 -15.88 1.16
N VAL A 108 -19.70 -15.65 2.47
CA VAL A 108 -19.84 -14.32 3.07
C VAL A 108 -18.64 -13.43 2.72
N ILE A 109 -17.41 -13.89 2.91
CA ILE A 109 -16.21 -13.05 2.69
C ILE A 109 -15.97 -12.74 1.21
N PHE A 110 -16.43 -13.60 0.30
CA PHE A 110 -16.39 -13.37 -1.15
C PHE A 110 -17.70 -12.80 -1.72
N SER A 111 -18.63 -12.39 -0.86
CA SER A 111 -19.82 -11.67 -1.31
C SER A 111 -19.45 -10.26 -1.77
N SER A 112 -20.31 -9.67 -2.61
CA SER A 112 -20.17 -8.29 -3.07
C SER A 112 -20.22 -7.25 -1.94
N GLN A 113 -20.62 -7.66 -0.73
CA GLN A 113 -20.59 -6.80 0.45
C GLN A 113 -19.15 -6.46 0.86
N TYR A 114 -18.28 -7.46 0.93
CA TYR A 114 -16.91 -7.35 1.46
C TYR A 114 -15.82 -7.20 0.38
N ILE A 115 -16.16 -7.43 -0.89
CA ILE A 115 -15.25 -7.17 -2.00
C ILE A 115 -15.25 -5.67 -2.31
N LEU A 116 -14.09 -5.03 -2.21
CA LEU A 116 -13.85 -3.68 -2.69
C LEU A 116 -13.29 -3.72 -4.12
N THR A 117 -13.80 -2.85 -4.99
CA THR A 117 -13.29 -2.69 -6.35
C THR A 117 -12.77 -1.27 -6.58
N GLU A 118 -12.12 -1.03 -7.72
CA GLU A 118 -11.67 0.32 -8.11
C GLU A 118 -12.82 1.35 -8.11
N ASP A 119 -14.04 0.92 -8.43
CA ASP A 119 -15.23 1.78 -8.41
C ASP A 119 -15.65 2.23 -7.00
N ASP A 120 -15.19 1.56 -5.95
CA ASP A 120 -15.46 1.94 -4.57
C ASP A 120 -14.54 3.08 -4.09
N TYR A 121 -13.50 3.39 -4.85
CA TYR A 121 -12.55 4.46 -4.55
C TYR A 121 -12.80 5.71 -5.40
N VAL A 122 -12.35 6.85 -4.87
CA VAL A 122 -12.22 8.11 -5.61
C VAL A 122 -10.78 8.58 -5.50
N GLU A 123 -10.18 8.90 -6.64
CA GLU A 123 -8.86 9.49 -6.68
C GLU A 123 -8.86 10.87 -5.99
N PHE A 124 -7.89 11.06 -5.11
CA PHE A 124 -7.63 12.34 -4.48
C PHE A 124 -6.67 13.17 -5.36
N LEU A 125 -7.12 14.35 -5.79
CA LEU A 125 -6.38 15.20 -6.73
C LEU A 125 -5.31 16.09 -6.05
N GLY A 126 -5.26 16.13 -4.72
CA GLY A 126 -4.26 16.89 -3.97
C GLY A 126 -2.93 16.15 -3.86
N ASP A 127 -1.90 16.85 -3.38
CA ASP A 127 -0.62 16.20 -3.07
C ASP A 127 -0.58 15.56 -1.69
N LEU A 128 0.59 15.01 -1.32
CA LEU A 128 0.80 14.39 -0.02
C LEU A 128 0.56 15.37 1.15
N SER A 129 0.82 16.67 0.96
CA SER A 129 0.62 17.67 2.01
C SER A 129 -0.87 17.96 2.19
N ASP A 130 -1.62 17.99 1.09
CA ASP A 130 -3.08 18.07 1.10
C ASP A 130 -3.68 16.85 1.81
N ALA A 131 -3.27 15.64 1.41
CA ALA A 131 -3.73 14.39 2.03
C ALA A 131 -3.41 14.37 3.54
N TYR A 132 -2.20 14.77 3.94
CA TYR A 132 -1.81 14.88 5.35
C TYR A 132 -2.73 15.83 6.14
N ARG A 133 -3.07 16.99 5.56
CA ARG A 133 -3.98 17.96 6.18
C ARG A 133 -5.40 17.44 6.30
N GLU A 134 -5.92 16.76 5.27
CA GLU A 134 -7.27 16.20 5.29
C GLU A 134 -7.40 15.12 6.36
N ILE A 135 -6.44 14.20 6.46
CA ILE A 135 -6.41 13.19 7.54
C ILE A 135 -6.26 13.87 8.92
N GLY A 136 -5.49 14.95 8.99
CA GLY A 136 -5.32 15.78 10.19
C GLY A 136 -6.58 16.42 10.74
N LYS A 137 -7.63 16.57 9.93
CA LYS A 137 -8.93 17.09 10.40
C LYS A 137 -9.67 16.09 11.28
N THR A 138 -9.49 14.79 11.04
CA THR A 138 -10.21 13.73 11.75
C THR A 138 -9.37 13.07 12.83
N LYS A 139 -8.08 12.85 12.59
CA LYS A 139 -7.18 12.13 13.49
C LYS A 139 -5.82 12.80 13.60
N LYS A 140 -5.24 12.78 14.80
CA LYS A 140 -3.86 13.23 15.01
C LYS A 140 -2.86 12.16 14.54
N PRO A 141 -1.67 12.54 14.06
CA PRO A 141 -0.60 11.60 13.74
C PRO A 141 -0.24 10.77 14.98
N GLY A 142 -0.19 9.45 14.83
CA GLY A 142 0.03 8.52 15.93
C GLY A 142 1.35 7.74 15.85
N TYR A 143 2.02 7.78 14.70
CA TYR A 143 3.25 7.03 14.48
C TYR A 143 4.40 7.98 14.20
N CYS A 144 5.56 7.73 14.82
CA CYS A 144 6.76 8.54 14.62
C CYS A 144 7.90 7.69 14.04
N LEU A 145 8.77 8.33 13.25
CA LEU A 145 9.93 7.65 12.68
C LEU A 145 10.79 7.01 13.76
N PRO A 146 11.35 5.80 13.53
CA PRO A 146 12.36 5.21 14.39
C PRO A 146 13.52 6.18 14.66
N GLU A 147 14.05 6.19 15.90
CA GLU A 147 15.08 7.17 16.34
C GLU A 147 16.27 7.31 15.37
N LYS A 148 16.72 6.20 14.79
CA LYS A 148 17.86 6.20 13.85
C LYS A 148 17.58 7.04 12.60
N LEU A 149 16.33 7.05 12.13
CA LEU A 149 15.90 7.82 10.97
C LEU A 149 15.58 9.27 11.38
N ALA A 150 14.92 9.46 12.53
CA ALA A 150 14.69 10.80 13.08
C ALA A 150 15.99 11.59 13.27
N LYS A 151 17.07 10.94 13.72
CA LYS A 151 18.41 11.56 13.82
C LYS A 151 18.99 11.97 12.45
N ARG A 152 18.70 11.22 11.39
CA ARG A 152 19.13 11.59 10.01
C ARG A 152 18.35 12.79 9.50
N GLU A 153 17.07 12.87 9.81
CA GLU A 153 16.21 13.99 9.44
C GLU A 153 16.40 15.22 10.35
N GLY A 154 17.16 15.09 11.44
CA GLY A 154 17.47 16.17 12.38
C GLY A 154 16.30 16.61 13.26
N ARG A 155 15.16 15.90 13.22
CA ARG A 155 13.96 16.18 14.02
C ARG A 155 13.12 14.92 14.21
N GLU A 156 12.28 14.92 15.23
CA GLU A 156 11.20 13.94 15.34
C GLU A 156 10.16 14.21 14.25
N ILE A 157 9.78 13.18 13.52
CA ILE A 157 8.78 13.25 12.45
C ILE A 157 7.69 12.25 12.77
N CYS A 158 6.46 12.74 12.89
CA CYS A 158 5.28 11.91 13.13
C CYS A 158 4.25 12.07 12.00
N GLY A 159 3.56 10.99 11.72
CA GLY A 159 2.69 10.85 10.56
C GLY A 159 1.63 9.76 10.71
N TYR A 160 1.02 9.44 9.58
CA TYR A 160 0.02 8.39 9.43
C TYR A 160 0.67 7.17 8.79
N LEU A 161 0.64 6.03 9.46
CA LEU A 161 1.26 4.80 8.98
C LEU A 161 0.24 3.99 8.15
N PHE A 162 0.48 3.92 6.86
CA PHE A 162 -0.27 3.09 5.92
C PHE A 162 0.34 1.68 5.88
N GLY A 163 -0.52 0.66 5.97
CA GLY A 163 -0.11 -0.76 5.91
C GLY A 163 -0.42 -1.38 4.55
N SER A 164 0.39 -2.36 4.12
CA SER A 164 0.18 -3.03 2.82
C SER A 164 -1.15 -3.75 2.71
N LEU A 165 -1.84 -3.53 1.60
CA LEU A 165 -3.11 -4.14 1.22
C LEU A 165 -2.95 -5.03 -0.01
N TRP A 166 -2.35 -4.50 -1.08
CA TRP A 166 -2.14 -5.22 -2.33
C TRP A 166 -0.77 -4.90 -2.93
N TYR A 167 -0.30 -5.75 -3.83
CA TYR A 167 0.89 -5.50 -4.64
C TYR A 167 0.59 -5.80 -6.11
N LYS A 168 1.31 -5.11 -7.00
CA LYS A 168 1.24 -5.30 -8.45
C LYS A 168 2.65 -5.37 -9.00
N VAL A 169 2.91 -6.39 -9.82
CA VAL A 169 4.18 -6.55 -10.52
C VAL A 169 3.92 -6.43 -12.03
N GLU A 170 4.71 -5.57 -12.69
CA GLU A 170 4.63 -5.36 -14.13
C GLU A 170 6.01 -5.56 -14.78
N LEU A 171 6.09 -6.41 -15.80
CA LEU A 171 7.31 -6.61 -16.57
C LEU A 171 7.58 -5.37 -17.44
N VAL A 172 8.68 -4.67 -17.18
CA VAL A 172 9.11 -3.47 -17.92
C VAL A 172 9.94 -3.85 -19.15
N LYS A 173 10.85 -4.80 -18.98
CA LYS A 173 11.74 -5.26 -20.06
C LYS A 173 12.32 -6.63 -19.74
N GLU A 174 12.22 -7.56 -20.68
CA GLU A 174 13.03 -8.78 -20.65
C GLU A 174 14.48 -8.41 -20.99
N ALA A 175 15.46 -8.90 -20.24
CA ALA A 175 16.85 -8.83 -20.66
C ALA A 175 17.08 -9.81 -21.84
N GLY A 176 16.54 -9.47 -23.01
CA GLY A 176 16.85 -10.11 -24.27
C GLY A 176 18.27 -9.73 -24.69
N TYR A 177 19.07 -10.73 -25.02
CA TYR A 177 20.39 -10.56 -25.64
C TYR A 177 20.27 -9.60 -26.83
N GLY A 178 21.10 -8.55 -26.85
CA GLY A 178 21.40 -7.84 -28.08
C GLY A 178 22.04 -8.83 -29.05
N TYR A 179 21.51 -8.86 -30.27
CA TYR A 179 22.18 -9.50 -31.41
C TYR A 179 23.48 -8.76 -31.74
#